data_AF-A0A242NCV0-F1
#
_entry.id   AF-A0A242NCV0-F1
#
_cell.length_a   1.000
_cell.length_b   1.000
_cell.length_c   1.000
_cell.angle_alpha   90.00
_cell.angle_beta   90.00
_cell.angle_gamma   90.00
#
_symmetry.space_group_name_H-M   'P 1'
#
loop_
_entity.id
_entity.type
_entity.pdbx_description
1 polymer ?
#
loop_
_entity_poly.entity_id
_entity_poly.type
_entity_poly.pdbx_seq_one_letter_code
_entity_poly.pdbx_strand_id
1 'polypeptide(L)'
;MNTIKYILMMVFLIPQVAEAVYQVYAGNIEDRKVEFYISAISKNDFDIIYLDNKTKTISYLGLARKGDDGYHFRYNINDNLDTKDSIIIKNFNFNENKNNHEDNHLVGSSQIFGDFKLEKKFEYNVKWENGDDRNWKDSKQLFDNIEFKNIEFLQRSSTKDFYFKVVLSKKKKEDIKITGINVYSKKSGELLQTIKSSKGYIFHTFQAIRIGDFDFDGNKNDFSLNNSESYAVNVPQIYYIYDDSQNKYIEANLEGYSIQFDSENKI
;
A
#
# COMPACT_ATOMS: atom_id res chain seq x y z
N MET A 1 -62.31 -16.38 18.31
CA MET A 1 -61.56 -15.94 17.11
C MET A 1 -60.34 -15.17 17.58
N ASN A 2 -59.19 -15.83 17.66
CA ASN A 2 -57.92 -15.20 18.05
C ASN A 2 -57.17 -14.77 16.79
N THR A 3 -57.10 -13.48 16.54
CA THR A 3 -56.24 -12.89 15.51
C THR A 3 -54.80 -12.88 16.01
N ILE A 4 -53.99 -13.82 15.52
CA ILE A 4 -52.54 -13.80 15.66
C ILE A 4 -52.03 -12.58 14.88
N LYS A 5 -51.50 -11.58 15.60
CA LYS A 5 -50.72 -10.49 15.01
C LYS A 5 -49.40 -11.08 14.52
N TYR A 6 -49.26 -11.25 13.21
CA TYR A 6 -47.96 -11.50 12.61
C TYR A 6 -47.08 -10.27 12.81
N ILE A 7 -46.10 -10.36 13.71
CA ILE A 7 -44.96 -9.45 13.72
C ILE A 7 -44.17 -9.80 12.46
N LEU A 8 -44.24 -8.91 11.47
CA LEU A 8 -43.40 -8.95 10.29
C LEU A 8 -41.96 -8.68 10.75
N MET A 9 -41.24 -9.73 11.08
CA MET A 9 -39.79 -9.68 11.28
C MET A 9 -39.17 -9.49 9.89
N MET A 10 -39.09 -8.24 9.43
CA MET A 10 -38.18 -7.87 8.35
C MET A 10 -36.78 -8.17 8.87
N VAL A 11 -36.25 -9.32 8.46
CA VAL A 11 -34.81 -9.54 8.45
C VAL A 11 -34.27 -8.49 7.48
N PHE A 12 -33.76 -7.38 8.03
CA PHE A 12 -32.86 -6.52 7.26
C PHE A 12 -31.67 -7.40 6.91
N LEU A 13 -31.67 -7.93 5.69
CA LEU A 13 -30.44 -8.36 5.05
C LEU A 13 -29.61 -7.07 4.94
N ILE A 14 -28.73 -6.86 5.91
CA ILE A 14 -27.73 -5.81 5.87
C ILE A 14 -26.95 -6.07 4.57
N PRO A 15 -27.01 -5.18 3.57
CA PRO A 15 -26.18 -5.36 2.39
C PRO A 15 -24.73 -5.30 2.87
N GLN A 16 -24.03 -6.43 2.80
CA GLN A 16 -22.61 -6.52 3.09
C GLN A 16 -21.87 -5.66 2.06
N VAL A 17 -21.31 -4.54 2.51
CA VAL A 17 -20.51 -3.65 1.67
C VAL A 17 -19.05 -3.95 1.96
N ALA A 18 -18.31 -4.36 0.92
CA ALA A 18 -16.86 -4.37 0.95
C ALA A 18 -16.39 -2.92 0.81
N GLU A 19 -15.46 -2.47 1.65
CA GLU A 19 -14.97 -1.09 1.64
C GLU A 19 -13.44 -1.05 1.55
N ALA A 20 -12.93 0.02 0.94
CA ALA A 20 -11.51 0.18 0.67
C ALA A 20 -10.74 0.42 1.97
N VAL A 21 -9.88 -0.52 2.36
CA VAL A 21 -9.10 -0.47 3.60
C VAL A 21 -7.61 -0.64 3.31
N TYR A 22 -6.80 0.14 4.01
CA TYR A 22 -5.37 -0.03 4.06
C TYR A 22 -4.96 -0.53 5.43
N GLN A 23 -4.20 -1.62 5.47
CA GLN A 23 -3.72 -2.21 6.71
C GLN A 23 -2.24 -2.55 6.62
N VAL A 24 -1.56 -2.43 7.75
CA VAL A 24 -0.17 -2.86 7.91
C VAL A 24 -0.12 -3.91 9.00
N TYR A 25 0.46 -5.06 8.69
CA TYR A 25 0.71 -6.14 9.64
C TYR A 25 2.20 -6.44 9.69
N ALA A 26 2.71 -6.76 10.87
CA ALA A 26 4.11 -7.13 11.03
C ALA A 26 4.27 -8.23 12.06
N GLY A 27 5.30 -9.04 11.90
CA GLY A 27 5.59 -10.13 12.83
C GLY A 27 6.73 -10.97 12.33
N ASN A 28 6.89 -12.14 12.96
CA ASN A 28 7.85 -13.14 12.53
C ASN A 28 7.08 -14.32 11.92
N ILE A 29 7.59 -14.82 10.80
CA ILE A 29 7.28 -16.15 10.29
C ILE A 29 8.56 -16.96 10.45
N GLU A 30 8.54 -17.92 11.38
CA GLU A 30 9.76 -18.60 11.84
C GLU A 30 10.85 -17.61 12.30
N ASP A 31 12.04 -17.63 11.67
CA ASP A 31 13.16 -16.72 11.95
C ASP A 31 13.11 -15.42 11.14
N ARG A 32 12.11 -15.24 10.26
CA ARG A 32 12.03 -14.11 9.32
C ARG A 32 11.03 -13.09 9.80
N LYS A 33 11.52 -11.87 10.02
CA LYS A 33 10.63 -10.71 10.24
C LYS A 33 10.02 -10.28 8.91
N VAL A 34 8.70 -10.16 8.85
CA VAL A 34 7.97 -9.70 7.65
C VAL A 34 7.03 -8.56 7.98
N GLU A 35 6.78 -7.72 6.98
CA GLU A 35 5.82 -6.63 7.03
C GLU A 35 4.90 -6.75 5.82
N PHE A 36 3.59 -6.83 6.05
CA PHE A 36 2.54 -6.94 5.02
C PHE A 36 1.79 -5.62 4.98
N TYR A 37 1.64 -5.08 3.78
CA TYR A 37 0.88 -3.87 3.50
C TYR A 37 -0.24 -4.23 2.55
N ILE A 38 -1.46 -4.07 3.02
CA ILE A 38 -2.67 -4.48 2.34
C ILE A 38 -3.34 -3.24 1.76
N SER A 39 -3.71 -3.31 0.48
CA SER A 39 -4.70 -2.43 -0.14
C SER A 39 -5.86 -3.29 -0.58
N ALA A 40 -7.01 -3.14 0.06
CA ALA A 40 -8.17 -3.96 -0.21
C ALA A 40 -9.34 -3.06 -0.55
N ILE A 41 -9.57 -2.79 -1.84
CA ILE A 41 -10.65 -1.94 -2.35
C ILE A 41 -11.98 -2.69 -2.33
N SER A 42 -11.95 -3.97 -2.70
CA SER A 42 -13.11 -4.85 -2.66
C SER A 42 -12.70 -6.31 -2.54
N LYS A 43 -13.65 -7.21 -2.30
CA LYS A 43 -13.39 -8.66 -2.29
C LYS A 43 -12.74 -9.20 -3.57
N ASN A 44 -12.82 -8.45 -4.67
CA ASN A 44 -12.24 -8.78 -5.97
C ASN A 44 -11.01 -7.91 -6.32
N ASP A 45 -10.71 -6.91 -5.49
CA ASP A 45 -9.64 -5.94 -5.69
C ASP A 45 -8.89 -5.79 -4.36
N PHE A 46 -7.99 -6.75 -4.16
CA PHE A 46 -7.26 -6.98 -2.92
C PHE A 46 -5.83 -7.36 -3.25
N ASP A 47 -4.94 -6.44 -2.91
CA ASP A 47 -3.52 -6.52 -3.17
C ASP A 47 -2.74 -6.47 -1.85
N ILE A 48 -1.61 -7.17 -1.85
CA ILE A 48 -0.66 -7.16 -0.75
C ILE A 48 0.71 -6.86 -1.33
N ILE A 49 1.43 -5.92 -0.73
CA ILE A 49 2.89 -5.92 -0.84
C ILE A 49 3.49 -6.36 0.48
N TYR A 50 4.57 -7.13 0.42
CA TYR A 50 5.29 -7.48 1.64
C TYR A 50 6.79 -7.26 1.49
N LEU A 51 7.41 -6.95 2.63
CA LEU A 51 8.86 -6.84 2.79
C LEU A 51 9.34 -8.01 3.64
N ASP A 52 10.21 -8.83 3.07
CA ASP A 52 11.02 -9.77 3.85
C ASP A 52 12.25 -9.06 4.39
N ASN A 53 12.33 -8.89 5.71
CA ASN A 53 13.46 -8.19 6.31
C ASN A 53 14.79 -8.95 6.23
N LYS A 54 14.80 -10.25 5.92
CA LYS A 54 16.03 -11.03 5.75
C LYS A 54 16.66 -10.78 4.38
N THR A 55 15.86 -10.81 3.31
CA THR A 55 16.35 -10.64 1.93
C THR A 55 16.21 -9.23 1.40
N LYS A 56 15.45 -8.37 2.10
CA LYS A 56 15.06 -7.01 1.66
C LYS A 56 14.37 -6.98 0.30
N THR A 57 13.71 -8.09 -0.04
CA THR A 57 12.92 -8.22 -1.26
C THR A 57 11.53 -7.67 -1.01
N ILE A 58 11.05 -6.88 -1.97
CA ILE A 58 9.65 -6.46 -2.02
C ILE A 58 8.92 -7.39 -2.97
N SER A 59 7.76 -7.82 -2.52
CA SER A 59 6.90 -8.76 -3.23
C SER A 59 5.52 -8.18 -3.38
N TYR A 60 4.93 -8.32 -4.56
CA TYR A 60 3.56 -7.89 -4.84
C TYR A 60 2.68 -9.08 -5.16
N LEU A 61 1.65 -9.26 -4.34
CA LEU A 61 0.62 -10.28 -4.48
C LEU A 61 -0.67 -9.58 -4.91
N GLY A 62 -1.09 -9.83 -6.14
CA GLY A 62 -2.37 -9.35 -6.65
C GLY A 62 -3.30 -10.48 -7.03
N LEU A 63 -4.49 -10.11 -7.51
CA LEU A 63 -5.48 -11.02 -8.09
C LEU A 63 -5.93 -12.12 -7.12
N ALA A 64 -6.24 -11.72 -5.87
CA ALA A 64 -6.74 -12.62 -4.84
C ALA A 64 -7.99 -13.39 -5.33
N ARG A 65 -8.02 -14.69 -5.09
CA ARG A 65 -9.20 -15.53 -5.35
C ARG A 65 -9.76 -16.05 -4.04
N LYS A 66 -11.05 -15.81 -3.79
CA LYS A 66 -11.72 -16.39 -2.62
C LYS A 66 -11.94 -17.89 -2.85
N GLY A 67 -11.45 -18.70 -1.91
CA GLY A 67 -11.78 -20.11 -1.74
C GLY A 67 -12.44 -20.35 -0.38
N ASP A 68 -12.69 -21.63 -0.06
CA ASP A 68 -13.37 -22.04 1.18
C ASP A 68 -12.55 -21.76 2.44
N ASP A 69 -11.22 -21.78 2.32
CA ASP A 69 -10.24 -21.65 3.40
C ASP A 69 -9.57 -20.26 3.46
N GLY A 70 -9.90 -19.34 2.56
CA GLY A 70 -9.30 -18.00 2.55
C GLY A 70 -9.22 -17.32 1.20
N TYR A 71 -8.40 -16.28 1.13
CA TYR A 71 -8.01 -15.59 -0.10
C TYR A 71 -6.66 -16.12 -0.60
N HIS A 72 -6.66 -16.67 -1.80
CA HIS A 72 -5.50 -17.28 -2.44
C HIS A 72 -4.82 -16.29 -3.38
N PHE A 73 -3.53 -16.10 -3.16
CA PHE A 73 -2.63 -15.31 -4.00
C PHE A 73 -1.69 -16.25 -4.73
N ARG A 74 -1.70 -16.17 -6.07
CA ARG A 74 -0.88 -17.03 -6.95
C ARG A 74 0.06 -16.26 -7.87
N TYR A 75 -0.09 -14.94 -7.93
CA TYR A 75 0.69 -14.10 -8.81
C TYR A 75 1.58 -13.19 -7.96
N ASN A 76 2.87 -13.53 -7.93
CA ASN A 76 3.89 -12.74 -7.25
C ASN A 76 4.77 -12.05 -8.29
N ILE A 77 4.67 -10.72 -8.42
CA ILE A 77 5.69 -9.95 -9.13
C ILE A 77 6.66 -9.45 -8.05
N ASN A 78 7.77 -10.16 -7.92
CA ASN A 78 8.88 -9.76 -7.07
C ASN A 78 9.87 -8.88 -7.85
N ASP A 79 10.64 -8.08 -7.13
CA ASP A 79 11.90 -7.51 -7.65
C ASP A 79 12.83 -8.60 -8.24
N ASN A 80 12.64 -9.86 -7.80
CA ASN A 80 13.34 -11.03 -8.25
C ASN A 80 12.34 -12.04 -8.85
N LEU A 81 12.15 -11.98 -10.18
CA LEU A 81 11.12 -12.69 -10.97
C LEU A 81 11.10 -14.23 -10.81
N ASP A 82 12.12 -14.80 -10.16
CA ASP A 82 12.29 -16.25 -10.01
C ASP A 82 11.61 -16.86 -8.78
N THR A 83 11.06 -16.04 -7.87
CA THR A 83 10.43 -16.54 -6.65
C THR A 83 8.89 -16.51 -6.75
N LYS A 84 8.32 -17.67 -7.08
CA LYS A 84 6.86 -17.89 -7.01
C LYS A 84 6.49 -18.35 -5.61
N ASP A 85 5.88 -17.46 -4.83
CA ASP A 85 5.21 -17.84 -3.58
C ASP A 85 3.71 -17.99 -3.83
N SER A 86 3.06 -18.86 -3.05
CA SER A 86 1.61 -18.91 -2.93
C SER A 86 1.23 -18.63 -1.49
N ILE A 87 0.42 -17.59 -1.30
CA ILE A 87 -0.03 -17.15 0.02
C ILE A 87 -1.54 -17.31 0.11
N ILE A 88 -2.00 -17.80 1.26
CA ILE A 88 -3.41 -17.89 1.61
C ILE A 88 -3.64 -17.03 2.84
N ILE A 89 -4.56 -16.07 2.76
CA ILE A 89 -5.02 -15.29 3.91
C ILE A 89 -6.35 -15.85 4.39
N LYS A 90 -6.35 -16.40 5.61
CA LYS A 90 -7.45 -17.21 6.15
C LYS A 90 -8.57 -16.37 6.77
N ASN A 91 -8.23 -15.26 7.42
CA ASN A 91 -9.15 -14.48 8.24
C ASN A 91 -9.35 -13.02 7.78
N PHE A 92 -9.11 -12.70 6.50
CA PHE A 92 -9.42 -11.36 5.99
C PHE A 92 -10.92 -11.20 5.78
N ASN A 93 -11.50 -10.16 6.38
CA ASN A 93 -12.91 -9.85 6.26
C ASN A 93 -13.11 -8.46 5.66
N PHE A 94 -13.86 -8.39 4.57
CA PHE A 94 -14.22 -7.14 3.90
C PHE A 94 -15.43 -6.44 4.53
N ASN A 95 -16.08 -7.05 5.53
CA ASN A 95 -17.32 -6.53 6.07
C ASN A 95 -17.08 -5.23 6.85
N GLU A 96 -17.57 -4.14 6.27
CA GLU A 96 -17.90 -2.84 6.88
C GLU A 96 -16.71 -2.09 7.51
N ASN A 97 -16.45 -0.90 6.97
CA ASN A 97 -15.75 0.23 7.57
C ASN A 97 -16.27 0.40 8.99
N LYS A 98 -15.45 -0.01 9.94
CA LYS A 98 -15.70 0.17 11.37
C LYS A 98 -14.57 0.98 11.97
N ASN A 99 -14.84 1.55 13.14
CA ASN A 99 -13.84 2.32 13.90
C ASN A 99 -12.64 1.48 14.38
N ASN A 100 -12.61 0.17 14.10
CA ASN A 100 -11.47 -0.76 14.12
C ASN A 100 -11.99 -2.15 13.73
N HIS A 101 -11.33 -2.87 12.83
CA HIS A 101 -11.60 -4.31 12.69
C HIS A 101 -11.17 -5.05 13.99
N GLU A 102 -12.03 -5.94 14.49
CA GLU A 102 -11.81 -6.70 15.73
C GLU A 102 -10.58 -7.62 15.65
N ASP A 103 -10.22 -8.04 14.43
CA ASP A 103 -9.05 -8.87 14.20
C ASP A 103 -7.77 -8.02 14.21
N ASN A 104 -7.07 -8.09 15.34
CA ASN A 104 -5.72 -7.52 15.49
C ASN A 104 -4.62 -8.39 14.87
N HIS A 105 -4.99 -9.49 14.21
CA HIS A 105 -4.03 -10.41 13.61
C HIS A 105 -4.43 -10.79 12.19
N LEU A 106 -3.43 -10.87 11.31
CA LEU A 106 -3.54 -11.48 10.00
C LEU A 106 -3.01 -12.91 10.08
N VAL A 107 -3.87 -13.88 9.79
CA VAL A 107 -3.54 -15.31 9.82
C VAL A 107 -3.54 -15.83 8.40
N GLY A 108 -2.51 -16.60 8.07
CA GLY A 108 -2.37 -17.16 6.74
C GLY A 108 -1.33 -18.26 6.68
N SER A 109 -1.03 -18.66 5.45
CA SER A 109 0.02 -19.62 5.12
C SER A 109 0.73 -19.19 3.85
N SER A 110 2.04 -19.34 3.83
CA SER A 110 2.90 -19.16 2.64
C SER A 110 3.54 -20.50 2.28
N GLN A 111 3.72 -20.76 1.00
CA GLN A 111 4.49 -21.93 0.55
C GLN A 111 5.99 -21.78 0.91
N ILE A 112 6.51 -20.55 0.91
CA ILE A 112 7.91 -20.25 1.24
C ILE A 112 8.14 -20.13 2.76
N PHE A 113 7.20 -19.52 3.48
CA PHE A 113 7.40 -19.16 4.89
C PHE A 113 6.63 -20.06 5.88
N GLY A 114 5.67 -20.87 5.42
CA GLY A 114 4.80 -21.66 6.31
C GLY A 114 3.63 -20.86 6.88
N ASP A 115 3.01 -21.39 7.93
CA ASP A 115 1.88 -20.75 8.62
C ASP A 115 2.34 -19.50 9.39
N PHE A 116 1.52 -18.46 9.37
CA PHE A 116 1.84 -17.20 10.05
C PHE A 116 0.66 -16.56 10.77
N LYS A 117 1.02 -15.75 11.76
CA LYS A 117 0.12 -14.86 12.49
C LYS A 117 0.83 -13.53 12.72
N LEU A 118 0.49 -12.52 11.92
CA LEU A 118 1.08 -11.19 11.97
C LEU A 118 0.21 -10.25 12.78
N GLU A 119 0.81 -9.32 13.50
CA GLU A 119 0.11 -8.35 14.35
C GLU A 119 -0.20 -7.07 13.56
N LYS A 120 -1.43 -6.56 13.68
CA LYS A 120 -1.84 -5.30 13.05
C LYS A 120 -1.06 -4.14 13.67
N LYS A 121 -0.39 -3.35 12.85
CA LYS A 121 0.36 -2.16 13.26
C LYS A 121 -0.35 -0.87 12.87
N PHE A 122 -1.15 -0.90 11.80
CA PHE A 122 -1.87 0.26 11.34
C PHE A 122 -3.08 -0.14 10.49
N GLU A 123 -4.12 0.69 10.51
CA GLU A 123 -5.34 0.51 9.73
C GLU A 123 -5.95 1.88 9.45
N TYR A 124 -6.45 2.08 8.23
CA TYR A 124 -7.39 3.16 7.94
C TYR A 124 -8.34 2.79 6.80
N ASN A 125 -9.54 3.35 6.88
CA ASN A 125 -10.56 3.24 5.86
C ASN A 125 -10.36 4.34 4.81
N VAL A 126 -10.64 4.04 3.54
CA VAL A 126 -10.61 4.99 2.43
C VAL A 126 -12.03 5.40 2.09
N LYS A 127 -12.21 6.66 1.69
CA LYS A 127 -13.48 7.15 1.17
C LYS A 127 -13.74 6.53 -0.22
N TRP A 128 -14.83 5.79 -0.37
CA TRP A 128 -15.32 5.35 -1.69
C TRP A 128 -16.12 6.48 -2.34
N GLU A 129 -15.93 6.74 -3.64
CA GLU A 129 -16.71 7.69 -4.44
C GLU A 129 -17.93 7.12 -5.21
N ASN A 130 -18.13 5.79 -5.29
CA ASN A 130 -19.11 5.13 -6.17
C ASN A 130 -20.06 4.13 -5.43
N GLY A 131 -20.23 4.25 -4.12
CA GLY A 131 -21.17 3.43 -3.34
C GLY A 131 -22.59 4.05 -3.20
N ASP A 132 -23.57 3.29 -2.69
CA ASP A 132 -24.90 3.82 -2.28
C ASP A 132 -24.73 5.04 -1.35
N ASP A 133 -25.50 6.11 -1.57
CA ASP A 133 -25.45 7.40 -0.88
C ASP A 133 -25.39 7.29 0.65
N ARG A 134 -26.03 6.27 1.25
CA ARG A 134 -25.97 6.04 2.70
C ARG A 134 -24.60 5.54 3.16
N ASN A 135 -24.02 4.60 2.43
CA ASN A 135 -22.72 4.01 2.74
C ASN A 135 -21.60 5.04 2.56
N TRP A 136 -21.75 5.92 1.56
CA TRP A 136 -20.83 7.04 1.34
C TRP A 136 -20.76 8.01 2.53
N LYS A 137 -21.89 8.33 3.17
CA LYS A 137 -21.92 9.28 4.30
C LYS A 137 -21.18 8.72 5.51
N ASP A 138 -21.44 7.45 5.85
CA ASP A 138 -20.83 6.79 7.00
C ASP A 138 -19.33 6.57 6.77
N SER A 139 -18.93 6.09 5.58
CA SER A 139 -17.51 5.94 5.21
C SER A 139 -16.77 7.27 5.21
N LYS A 140 -17.42 8.33 4.69
CA LYS A 140 -16.83 9.67 4.67
C LYS A 140 -16.70 10.23 6.08
N GLN A 141 -17.68 10.03 6.95
CA GLN A 141 -17.59 10.49 8.34
C GLN A 141 -16.45 9.79 9.09
N LEU A 142 -16.28 8.48 8.89
CA LEU A 142 -15.14 7.74 9.45
C LEU A 142 -13.82 8.30 8.93
N PHE A 143 -13.67 8.42 7.60
CA PHE A 143 -12.48 8.98 6.98
C PHE A 143 -12.19 10.43 7.40
N ASP A 144 -13.21 11.28 7.56
CA ASP A 144 -13.00 12.67 7.98
C ASP A 144 -12.53 12.79 9.43
N ASN A 145 -12.81 11.79 10.26
CA ASN A 145 -12.49 11.81 11.69
C ASN A 145 -11.13 11.18 12.03
N ILE A 146 -10.51 10.40 11.13
CA ILE A 146 -9.18 9.85 11.37
C ILE A 146 -8.10 10.95 11.28
N GLU A 147 -7.11 10.85 12.14
CA GLU A 147 -5.92 11.70 12.17
C GLU A 147 -4.72 10.85 12.55
N PHE A 148 -3.62 11.01 11.83
CA PHE A 148 -2.37 10.33 12.11
C PHE A 148 -1.19 11.10 11.52
N LYS A 149 0.01 10.85 12.03
CA LYS A 149 1.24 11.46 11.54
C LYS A 149 2.35 10.43 11.49
N ASN A 150 3.26 10.61 10.54
CA ASN A 150 4.49 9.84 10.42
C ASN A 150 4.28 8.33 10.29
N ILE A 151 3.23 7.91 9.57
CA ILE A 151 3.01 6.50 9.27
C ILE A 151 3.81 6.12 8.02
N GLU A 152 4.66 5.12 8.12
CA GLU A 152 5.38 4.61 6.96
C GLU A 152 4.52 3.63 6.16
N PHE A 153 4.51 3.81 4.84
CA PHE A 153 3.85 2.89 3.92
C PHE A 153 4.82 2.43 2.82
N LEU A 154 5.05 1.12 2.72
CA LEU A 154 5.95 0.54 1.72
C LEU A 154 5.50 0.88 0.32
N GLN A 155 6.45 1.12 -0.58
CA GLN A 155 6.18 1.26 -2.00
C GLN A 155 6.60 0.00 -2.74
N ARG A 156 5.84 -0.35 -3.77
CA ARG A 156 6.11 -1.54 -4.60
C ARG A 156 7.42 -1.39 -5.36
N SER A 157 7.64 -0.21 -5.93
CA SER A 157 8.84 0.11 -6.70
C SER A 157 10.06 0.20 -5.79
N SER A 158 11.18 -0.36 -6.26
CA SER A 158 12.46 -0.34 -5.56
C SER A 158 13.60 -0.40 -6.57
N THR A 159 14.79 0.03 -6.16
CA THR A 159 15.98 -0.07 -7.01
C THR A 159 16.73 -1.35 -6.67
N LYS A 160 17.87 -1.56 -7.33
CA LYS A 160 18.79 -2.64 -6.94
C LYS A 160 19.29 -2.47 -5.51
N ASP A 161 19.59 -1.24 -5.12
CA ASP A 161 20.30 -0.94 -3.88
C ASP A 161 19.38 -0.44 -2.76
N PHE A 162 18.19 0.05 -3.10
CA PHE A 162 17.28 0.73 -2.16
C PHE A 162 15.83 0.26 -2.26
N TYR A 163 15.13 0.35 -1.13
CA TYR A 163 13.68 0.30 -1.08
C TYR A 163 13.13 1.53 -0.37
N PHE A 164 11.86 1.82 -0.60
CA PHE A 164 11.26 3.09 -0.21
C PHE A 164 10.00 2.88 0.62
N LYS A 165 9.86 3.69 1.67
CA LYS A 165 8.60 3.88 2.38
C LYS A 165 8.22 5.35 2.31
N VAL A 166 7.00 5.64 1.87
CA VAL A 166 6.47 7.01 1.97
C VAL A 166 6.02 7.27 3.39
N VAL A 167 6.18 8.51 3.86
CA VAL A 167 5.77 8.95 5.19
C VAL A 167 4.45 9.70 5.07
N LEU A 168 3.40 9.10 5.63
CA LEU A 168 2.02 9.57 5.53
C LEU A 168 1.60 10.35 6.76
N SER A 169 0.84 11.42 6.53
CA SER A 169 0.14 12.15 7.58
C SER A 169 -1.25 12.57 7.09
N LYS A 170 -2.21 12.63 8.00
CA LYS A 170 -3.57 13.11 7.75
C LYS A 170 -4.06 13.88 8.96
N LYS A 171 -4.65 15.04 8.74
CA LYS A 171 -5.50 15.73 9.74
C LYS A 171 -6.96 15.41 9.47
N LYS A 172 -7.81 15.65 10.46
CA LYS A 172 -9.26 15.54 10.31
C LYS A 172 -9.73 16.39 9.12
N LYS A 173 -10.65 15.85 8.33
CA LYS A 173 -11.26 16.45 7.13
C LYS A 173 -10.30 16.75 5.96
N GLU A 174 -9.02 16.42 6.06
CA GLU A 174 -8.04 16.54 4.96
C GLU A 174 -7.79 15.17 4.31
N ASP A 175 -7.29 15.12 3.07
CA ASP A 175 -6.81 13.86 2.49
C ASP A 175 -5.53 13.35 3.16
N ILE A 176 -5.18 12.09 2.91
CA ILE A 176 -3.90 11.53 3.35
C ILE A 176 -2.80 12.11 2.46
N LYS A 177 -1.80 12.72 3.10
CA LYS A 177 -0.68 13.37 2.41
C LYS A 177 0.61 12.61 2.59
N ILE A 178 1.38 12.53 1.50
CA ILE A 178 2.79 12.13 1.52
C ILE A 178 3.60 13.33 2.02
N THR A 179 4.13 13.21 3.22
CA THR A 179 4.92 14.25 3.91
C THR A 179 6.43 14.03 3.78
N GLY A 180 6.84 12.85 3.34
CA GLY A 180 8.24 12.52 3.10
C GLY A 180 8.43 11.12 2.52
N ILE A 181 9.70 10.77 2.32
CA ILE A 181 10.14 9.48 1.79
C ILE A 181 11.32 9.03 2.64
N ASN A 182 11.22 7.82 3.19
CA ASN A 182 12.32 7.14 3.84
C ASN A 182 12.94 6.15 2.85
N VAL A 183 14.22 6.35 2.59
CA VAL A 183 15.06 5.54 1.70
C VAL A 183 15.86 4.57 2.55
N TYR A 184 15.73 3.29 2.28
CA TYR A 184 16.42 2.25 3.03
C TYR A 184 17.36 1.47 2.13
N SER A 185 18.55 1.13 2.65
CA SER A 185 19.48 0.25 1.96
C SER A 185 18.96 -1.19 1.96
N LYS A 186 18.91 -1.84 0.79
CA LYS A 186 18.66 -3.29 0.69
C LYS A 186 19.84 -4.11 1.21
N LYS A 187 21.05 -3.54 1.22
CA LYS A 187 22.26 -4.22 1.71
C LYS A 187 22.27 -4.36 3.24
N SER A 188 21.99 -3.28 3.97
CA SER A 188 22.03 -3.28 5.45
C SER A 188 20.64 -3.32 6.10
N GLY A 189 19.60 -2.88 5.41
CA GLY A 189 18.27 -2.64 5.99
C GLY A 189 18.16 -1.33 6.78
N GLU A 190 19.21 -0.52 6.78
CA GLU A 190 19.24 0.73 7.53
C GLU A 190 18.63 1.88 6.73
N LEU A 191 18.05 2.84 7.45
CA LEU A 191 17.57 4.10 6.88
C LEU A 191 18.77 4.90 6.39
N LEU A 192 18.84 5.14 5.09
CA LEU A 192 19.85 5.98 4.46
C LEU A 192 19.50 7.47 4.61
N GLN A 193 18.26 7.81 4.27
CA GLN A 193 17.82 9.20 4.17
C GLN A 193 16.31 9.33 4.41
N THR A 194 15.93 10.42 5.08
CA THR A 194 14.56 10.92 5.10
C THR A 194 14.49 12.20 4.26
N ILE A 195 13.75 12.13 3.16
CA ILE A 195 13.48 13.27 2.28
C ILE A 195 12.13 13.86 2.69
N LYS A 196 12.08 15.15 3.00
CA LYS A 196 10.81 15.85 3.26
C LYS A 196 10.14 16.17 1.93
N SER A 197 8.85 15.86 1.79
CA SER A 197 8.10 16.21 0.58
C SER A 197 7.83 17.71 0.57
N SER A 198 8.18 18.37 -0.54
CA SER A 198 7.97 19.81 -0.75
C SER A 198 6.53 20.15 -1.17
N LYS A 199 5.76 19.19 -1.72
CA LYS A 199 4.44 19.44 -2.33
C LYS A 199 3.24 18.90 -1.55
N GLY A 200 3.43 17.88 -0.71
CA GLY A 200 2.32 17.27 0.04
C GLY A 200 1.30 16.57 -0.86
N TYR A 201 1.78 15.73 -1.79
CA TYR A 201 0.95 14.94 -2.70
C TYR A 201 -0.02 14.02 -1.96
N ILE A 202 -1.16 13.73 -2.58
CA ILE A 202 -2.17 12.83 -2.01
C ILE A 202 -1.67 11.39 -2.15
N PHE A 203 -1.79 10.61 -1.07
CA PHE A 203 -1.49 9.19 -1.10
C PHE A 203 -2.69 8.41 -1.64
N HIS A 204 -2.51 7.76 -2.79
CA HIS A 204 -3.56 6.96 -3.41
C HIS A 204 -3.36 5.45 -3.20
N THR A 205 -2.13 4.96 -3.30
CA THR A 205 -1.77 3.52 -3.25
C THR A 205 -0.25 3.35 -3.08
N PHE A 206 0.25 2.12 -2.97
CA PHE A 206 1.67 1.76 -2.87
C PHE A 206 2.51 1.95 -4.17
N GLN A 207 1.95 2.65 -5.16
CA GLN A 207 2.58 2.90 -6.47
C GLN A 207 2.89 4.39 -6.69
N ALA A 208 3.19 5.15 -5.63
CA ALA A 208 3.53 6.56 -5.75
C ALA A 208 4.95 6.78 -6.30
N ILE A 209 5.84 5.78 -6.15
CA ILE A 209 7.23 5.85 -6.61
C ILE A 209 7.42 5.14 -7.95
N ARG A 210 8.15 5.79 -8.86
CA ARG A 210 8.60 5.21 -10.14
C ARG A 210 10.13 5.23 -10.17
N ILE A 211 10.75 4.13 -10.58
CA ILE A 211 12.20 4.05 -10.76
C ILE A 211 12.56 4.45 -12.20
N GLY A 212 13.68 5.13 -12.35
CA GLY A 212 14.23 5.54 -13.64
C GLY A 212 15.73 5.76 -13.57
N ASP A 213 16.26 6.21 -14.70
CA ASP A 213 17.58 6.84 -14.84
C ASP A 213 17.23 8.20 -15.47
N PHE A 214 17.19 9.25 -14.64
CA PHE A 214 16.58 10.53 -15.00
C PHE A 214 17.62 11.59 -15.33
N ASP A 215 18.90 11.38 -14.99
CA ASP A 215 20.03 12.20 -15.42
C ASP A 215 20.91 11.51 -16.49
N PHE A 216 20.56 10.28 -16.90
CA PHE A 216 21.20 9.50 -17.95
C PHE A 216 22.66 9.13 -17.66
N ASP A 217 23.00 8.99 -16.38
CA ASP A 217 24.31 8.57 -15.90
C ASP A 217 24.48 7.03 -15.93
N GLY A 218 23.40 6.28 -16.17
CA GLY A 218 23.35 4.81 -16.18
C GLY A 218 23.06 4.19 -14.81
N ASN A 219 22.95 5.00 -13.76
CA ASN A 219 22.62 4.62 -12.39
C ASN A 219 21.10 4.50 -12.26
N LYS A 220 20.62 3.26 -12.15
CA LYS A 220 19.17 2.98 -12.03
C LYS A 220 18.64 3.14 -10.60
N ASN A 221 19.27 4.01 -9.81
CA ASN A 221 18.86 4.31 -8.45
C ASN A 221 17.94 5.52 -8.35
N ASP A 222 17.80 6.32 -9.41
CA ASP A 222 16.91 7.46 -9.40
C ASP A 222 15.44 7.05 -9.28
N PHE A 223 14.65 7.97 -8.72
CA PHE A 223 13.21 7.75 -8.63
C PHE A 223 12.42 9.06 -8.75
N SER A 224 11.14 8.93 -9.12
CA SER A 224 10.17 10.02 -9.07
C SER A 224 9.05 9.72 -8.08
N LEU A 225 8.57 10.77 -7.41
CA LEU A 225 7.35 10.76 -6.61
C LEU A 225 6.21 11.36 -7.43
N ASN A 226 5.10 10.63 -7.54
CA ASN A 226 3.96 11.00 -8.37
C ASN A 226 2.76 11.41 -7.51
N ASN A 227 2.00 12.42 -7.94
CA ASN A 227 0.75 12.85 -7.28
C ASN A 227 -0.46 11.98 -7.68
N SER A 228 -0.24 10.69 -7.87
CA SER A 228 -1.22 9.65 -8.21
C SER A 228 -0.51 8.29 -8.25
N GLU A 229 -1.15 7.29 -8.82
CA GLU A 229 -0.48 6.08 -9.29
C GLU A 229 0.61 6.42 -10.33
N SER A 230 1.76 5.78 -10.22
CA SER A 230 2.97 6.06 -11.04
C SER A 230 2.79 5.91 -12.56
N TYR A 231 1.71 5.28 -13.02
CA TYR A 231 1.39 5.10 -14.44
C TYR A 231 0.31 6.06 -14.95
N ALA A 232 -0.23 6.94 -14.09
CA ALA A 232 -1.25 7.89 -14.50
C ALA A 232 -0.65 8.93 -15.47
N VAL A 233 -1.31 9.10 -16.62
CA VAL A 233 -0.95 10.13 -17.61
C VAL A 233 -1.27 11.51 -17.04
N ASN A 234 -0.37 12.48 -17.25
CA ASN A 234 -0.53 13.87 -16.83
C ASN A 234 -0.68 14.05 -15.32
N VAL A 235 0.20 13.44 -14.54
CA VAL A 235 0.31 13.71 -13.09
C VAL A 235 1.59 14.47 -12.77
N PRO A 236 1.54 15.46 -11.87
CA PRO A 236 2.74 16.12 -11.37
C PRO A 236 3.72 15.11 -10.76
N GLN A 237 4.99 15.25 -11.11
CA GLN A 237 6.09 14.41 -10.63
C GLN A 237 7.21 15.27 -10.06
N ILE A 238 7.85 14.76 -9.02
CA ILE A 238 9.11 15.30 -8.46
C ILE A 238 10.18 14.24 -8.65
N TYR A 239 11.32 14.61 -9.22
CA TYR A 239 12.42 13.70 -9.52
C TYR A 239 13.55 13.83 -8.50
N TYR A 240 14.10 12.69 -8.10
CA TYR A 240 15.19 12.56 -7.15
C TYR A 240 16.32 11.76 -7.79
N ILE A 241 17.48 12.39 -7.90
CA ILE A 241 18.70 11.81 -8.47
C ILE A 241 19.57 11.29 -7.35
N TYR A 242 20.10 10.08 -7.51
CA TYR A 242 21.00 9.50 -6.52
C TYR A 242 22.44 9.96 -6.77
N ASP A 243 22.99 10.73 -5.84
CA ASP A 243 24.39 11.16 -5.87
C ASP A 243 25.26 10.15 -5.13
N ASP A 244 25.90 9.25 -5.89
CA ASP A 244 26.85 8.24 -5.40
C ASP A 244 27.98 8.86 -4.54
N SER A 245 28.44 10.06 -4.88
CA SER A 245 29.56 10.71 -4.17
C SER A 245 29.16 11.19 -2.78
N GLN A 246 27.87 11.51 -2.60
CA GLN A 246 27.30 11.97 -1.33
C GLN A 246 26.49 10.88 -0.62
N ASN A 247 26.30 9.73 -1.27
CA ASN A 247 25.51 8.60 -0.78
C ASN A 247 24.10 9.05 -0.34
N LYS A 248 23.45 9.89 -1.16
CA LYS A 248 22.13 10.46 -0.87
C LYS A 248 21.40 10.89 -2.14
N TYR A 249 20.10 11.08 -2.02
CA TYR A 249 19.25 11.65 -3.07
C TYR A 249 19.18 13.17 -3.01
N ILE A 250 19.17 13.79 -4.20
CA ILE A 250 19.02 15.22 -4.43
C ILE A 250 17.76 15.45 -5.29
N GLU A 251 16.90 16.39 -4.88
CA GLU A 251 15.75 16.79 -5.70
C GLU A 251 16.25 17.54 -6.95
N ALA A 252 15.89 17.06 -8.14
CA ALA A 252 16.40 17.58 -9.41
C ALA A 252 15.89 18.99 -9.77
N ASN A 253 14.97 19.55 -8.98
CA ASN A 253 14.16 20.73 -9.33
C ASN A 253 13.49 20.62 -10.71
N LEU A 254 13.26 19.40 -11.16
CA LEU A 254 12.43 19.08 -12.31
C LEU A 254 11.01 18.86 -11.80
N GLU A 255 10.08 19.69 -12.24
CA GLU A 255 8.66 19.53 -11.97
C GLU A 255 7.90 19.60 -13.29
N GLY A 256 7.05 18.62 -13.55
CA GLY A 256 6.30 18.55 -14.80
C GLY A 256 5.25 17.47 -14.80
N TYR A 257 4.44 17.50 -15.85
CA TYR A 257 3.44 16.48 -16.14
C TYR A 257 4.08 15.44 -17.06
N SER A 258 4.28 14.22 -16.56
CA SER A 258 4.70 13.08 -17.38
C SER A 258 5.85 13.40 -18.35
N ILE A 259 6.97 13.94 -17.82
CA ILE A 259 8.17 14.21 -18.64
C ILE A 259 8.59 12.89 -19.31
N GLN A 260 8.58 12.88 -20.64
CA GLN A 260 9.13 11.77 -21.41
C GLN A 260 10.63 12.00 -21.57
N PHE A 261 11.41 11.12 -20.96
CA PHE A 261 12.85 11.10 -21.12
C PHE A 261 13.19 10.31 -22.37
N ASP A 262 13.89 10.94 -23.30
CA ASP A 262 14.49 10.27 -24.44
C ASP A 262 15.86 9.75 -24.01
N SER A 263 15.90 8.48 -23.59
CA SER A 263 17.13 7.83 -23.15
C SER A 263 18.18 7.69 -24.24
N GLU A 264 17.77 7.68 -25.51
CA GLU A 264 18.71 7.57 -26.64
C GLU A 264 19.44 8.89 -26.86
N ASN A 265 18.69 9.99 -26.82
CA ASN A 265 19.23 11.33 -27.03
C ASN A 265 19.66 12.04 -25.74
N LYS A 266 19.39 11.44 -24.57
CA LYS A 266 19.69 11.97 -23.23
C LYS A 266 19.06 13.35 -22.98
N ILE A 267 17.80 13.50 -23.35
CA ILE A 267 17.02 14.74 -23.22
C ILE A 267 15.64 14.51 -22.61
#